data_AF-A0A7Y4ERV4-F1
#
_entry.id   AF-A0A7Y4ERV4-F1
#
_cell.length_a   1.000
_cell.length_b   1.000
_cell.length_c   1.000
_cell.angle_alpha   90.00
_cell.angle_beta   90.00
_cell.angle_gamma   90.00
#
_symmetry.space_group_name_H-M   'P 1'
#
loop_
_entity.id
_entity.type
_entity.pdbx_description
1 polymer ?
#
loop_
_entity_poly.entity_id
_entity_poly.type
_entity_poly.pdbx_seq_one_letter_code
_entity_poly.pdbx_strand_id
1 'polypeptide(L)' 'MEIKIDDLSGGEVIELFEEHLADMYATSPPESVHALDVDALKSPDITFFSG' A
#
# COMPACT_ATOMS: atom_id res chain seq x y z
N MET A 1 -17.28 9.35 -8.69
CA MET A 1 -16.38 8.53 -7.88
C MET A 1 -16.67 7.10 -8.26
N GLU A 2 -15.72 6.45 -8.95
CA GLU A 2 -15.85 5.07 -9.42
C GLU A 2 -14.84 4.24 -8.64
N ILE A 3 -15.30 3.30 -7.82
CA ILE A 3 -14.44 2.42 -7.03
C ILE A 3 -14.45 1.05 -7.71
N LYS A 4 -13.27 0.50 -7.99
CA LYS A 4 -13.07 -0.81 -8.61
C LYS A 4 -12.19 -1.71 -7.73
N ILE A 5 -12.38 -3.02 -7.90
CA ILE A 5 -11.44 -4.01 -7.36
C ILE A 5 -10.15 -3.88 -8.15
N ASP A 6 -9.03 -3.77 -7.44
CA ASP A 6 -7.71 -3.58 -8.02
C ASP A 6 -6.77 -4.64 -7.47
N ASP A 7 -5.99 -5.24 -8.37
CA ASP A 7 -5.10 -6.35 -8.05
C ASP A 7 -3.69 -5.89 -7.64
N LEU A 8 -3.50 -4.59 -7.39
CA LEU A 8 -2.21 -3.99 -7.00
C LEU A 8 -1.09 -4.29 -8.01
N SER A 9 -1.43 -4.43 -9.30
CA SER A 9 -0.44 -4.48 -10.39
C SER A 9 -0.24 -3.13 -11.07
N GLY A 10 -1.08 -2.13 -10.75
CA GLY A 10 -0.91 -0.76 -11.22
C GLY A 10 0.28 -0.08 -10.55
N GLY A 11 1.26 0.37 -11.35
CA GLY A 11 2.47 1.04 -10.85
C GLY A 11 2.17 2.28 -10.01
N GLU A 12 1.20 3.10 -10.41
CA GLU A 12 0.88 4.36 -9.72
C GLU A 12 0.47 4.17 -8.25
N VAL A 13 -0.30 3.11 -7.95
CA VAL A 13 -0.75 2.82 -6.57
C VAL A 13 0.42 2.30 -5.72
N ILE A 14 1.30 1.51 -6.31
CA ILE A 14 2.50 1.01 -5.63
C ILE A 14 3.45 2.18 -5.34
N GLU A 15 3.70 3.05 -6.32
CA GLU A 15 4.55 4.22 -6.16
C GLU A 15 4.04 5.13 -5.04
N LEU A 16 2.72 5.39 -4.99
CA LEU A 16 2.11 6.17 -3.93
C LEU A 16 2.28 5.51 -2.54
N PHE A 17 2.10 4.19 -2.47
CA PHE A 17 2.27 3.44 -1.23
C PHE A 17 3.72 3.47 -0.75
N GLU A 18 4.68 3.27 -1.65
CA GLU A 18 6.11 3.32 -1.34
C GLU A 18 6.56 4.72 -0.91
N GLU A 19 6.10 5.78 -1.58
CA GLU A 19 6.35 7.17 -1.18
C GLU A 19 5.84 7.42 0.24
N HIS A 20 4.60 7.04 0.51
CA HIS A 20 3.99 7.23 1.83
C HIS A 20 4.75 6.46 2.92
N LEU A 21 5.14 5.22 2.64
CA LEU A 21 5.88 4.39 3.58
C LEU A 21 7.27 4.97 3.88
N ALA A 22 7.96 5.49 2.86
CA ALA A 22 9.24 6.18 3.03
C ALA A 22 9.11 7.40 3.96
N ASP A 23 8.04 8.19 3.80
CA ASP A 23 7.76 9.33 4.68
C ASP A 23 7.48 8.90 6.13
N MET A 24 6.77 7.79 6.33
CA MET A 24 6.54 7.25 7.69
C MET A 24 7.86 6.88 8.37
N TYR A 25 8.75 6.17 7.67
CA TYR A 25 10.07 5.82 8.20
C TYR A 25 10.99 7.03 8.41
N ALA A 26 10.83 8.09 7.61
CA ALA A 26 11.62 9.30 7.75
C ALA A 26 11.19 10.15 8.96
N THR A 27 9.90 10.09 9.34
CA THR A 27 9.31 10.98 10.35
C THR A 27 9.03 10.29 11.67
N SER A 28 8.98 8.96 11.71
CA SER A 28 8.64 8.17 12.90
C SER A 28 9.71 7.12 13.21
N PRO A 29 9.90 6.76 14.50
CA PRO A 29 10.71 5.61 14.86
C PRO A 29 10.21 4.33 14.18
N PRO A 30 11.09 3.39 13.80
CA PRO A 30 10.70 2.18 13.09
C PRO A 30 9.72 1.31 13.89
N GLU A 31 9.78 1.33 15.22
CA GLU A 31 8.83 0.63 16.09
C GLU A 31 7.39 1.16 16.00
N SER A 32 7.20 2.36 15.45
CA SER A 32 5.89 2.99 15.26
C SER A 32 5.33 2.81 13.84
N VAL A 33 6.10 2.21 12.92
CA VAL A 33 5.67 1.97 11.54
C VAL A 33 5.15 0.53 11.44
N HIS A 34 3.85 0.39 11.16
CA HIS A 34 3.20 -0.90 10.99
C HIS A 34 2.48 -0.94 9.64
N ALA A 35 3.14 -1.53 8.64
CA ALA A 35 2.61 -1.68 7.29
C ALA A 35 2.84 -3.10 6.78
N LEU A 36 1.94 -3.58 5.91
CA LEU A 36 2.12 -4.81 5.16
C LEU A 36 2.89 -4.49 3.87
N ASP A 37 3.81 -5.38 3.49
CA ASP A 37 4.48 -5.29 2.19
C ASP A 37 3.48 -5.48 1.03
N VAL A 38 3.82 -4.97 -0.16
CA VAL A 38 2.98 -5.07 -1.36
C VAL A 38 2.62 -6.53 -1.67
N ASP A 39 3.55 -7.46 -1.50
CA ASP A 39 3.29 -8.89 -1.69
C ASP A 39 2.31 -9.46 -0.66
N ALA A 40 2.37 -8.99 0.59
CA ALA A 40 1.43 -9.40 1.63
C ALA A 40 0.02 -8.84 1.37
N LEU A 41 -0.08 -7.65 0.77
CA LEU A 41 -1.34 -7.05 0.35
C LEU A 41 -1.99 -7.80 -0.83
N LYS A 42 -1.22 -8.56 -1.60
CA LYS A 42 -1.72 -9.45 -2.68
C LYS A 42 -2.21 -10.80 -2.19
N SER A 43 -2.27 -11.02 -0.88
CA SER A 43 -2.82 -12.26 -0.31
C SER A 43 -4.25 -12.51 -0.81
N PRO A 44 -4.63 -13.75 -1.15
CA PRO A 44 -5.99 -14.08 -1.60
C PRO A 44 -7.08 -13.78 -0.55
N ASP A 45 -6.70 -13.58 0.71
CA ASP A 45 -7.62 -13.19 1.80
C ASP A 45 -7.89 -11.67 1.86
N ILE A 46 -7.23 -10.86 1.01
CA ILE A 46 -7.31 -9.41 0.97
C ILE A 46 -7.92 -8.96 -0.36
N THR A 47 -8.93 -8.10 -0.31
CA THR A 47 -9.48 -7.44 -1.49
C THR A 47 -9.10 -5.97 -1.47
N PHE A 48 -8.30 -5.54 -2.45
CA PHE A 48 -7.90 -4.15 -2.60
C PHE A 48 -8.83 -3.40 -3.55
N PHE A 49 -9.05 -2.11 -3.29
CA PHE A 49 -9.96 -1.25 -4.06
C PHE A 49 -9.28 0.08 -4.38
N SER A 50 -9.43 0.57 -5.61
CA SER A 50 -8.92 1.86 -6.10
C SER A 50 -10.01 2.64 -6.85
N GLY A 51 -9.85 3.95 -7.06
CA GLY A 51 -10.86 4.79 -7.72
C GLY A 51 -10.50 6.26 -7.85
#